data_AF-A0A2S7F4X8-F1
#
_entry.id   AF-A0A2S7F4X8-F1
#
_cell.length_a   1.000
_cell.length_b   1.000
_cell.length_c   1.000
_cell.angle_alpha   90.00
_cell.angle_beta   90.00
_cell.angle_gamma   90.00
#
_symmetry.space_group_name_H-M   'P 1'
#
loop_
_entity.id
_entity.type
_entity.pdbx_description
1 polymer ?
#
loop_
_entity_poly.entity_id
_entity_poly.type
_entity_poly.pdbx_seq_one_letter_code
_entity_poly.pdbx_strand_id
1 'polypeptide(L)'
;MKKIYFLLIFFTIIANMYLIFGWTPSINDIAVNSYGNINDIKSIDKEEISEEVSFYFNPDEGIEALEESDFEEVNTTLKRLSTSDLSKWSELKNDKNNDKVMEFFKLIKKRMTSDDYEKIKSVIGKIIDVDRVEVQLENNYV
;
A
#
# COMPACT_ATOMS: atom_id res chain seq x y z
N MET A 1 -1.20 27.73 -43.32
CA MET A 1 -0.13 26.90 -42.70
C MET A 1 -0.02 27.02 -41.18
N LYS A 2 -0.32 28.17 -40.53
CA LYS A 2 -0.26 28.31 -39.06
C LYS A 2 -1.18 27.36 -38.27
N LYS A 3 -2.36 27.02 -38.81
CA LYS A 3 -3.34 26.12 -38.17
C LYS A 3 -2.87 24.65 -38.08
N ILE A 4 -1.98 24.21 -38.98
CA ILE A 4 -1.45 22.84 -39.00
C ILE A 4 -0.49 22.59 -37.82
N TYR A 5 0.28 23.62 -37.43
CA TYR A 5 1.25 23.50 -36.33
C TYR A 5 0.56 23.32 -34.97
N PHE A 6 -0.58 23.99 -34.77
CA PHE A 6 -1.38 23.80 -33.55
C PHE A 6 -1.87 22.36 -33.40
N LEU A 7 -2.25 21.71 -34.50
CA LEU A 7 -2.71 20.32 -34.48
C LEU A 7 -1.57 19.37 -34.11
N LEU A 8 -0.37 19.59 -34.67
CA LEU A 8 0.82 18.81 -34.38
C LEU A 8 1.26 18.93 -32.91
N ILE A 9 1.25 20.15 -32.37
CA ILE A 9 1.57 20.39 -30.95
C ILE A 9 0.56 19.67 -30.04
N PHE A 10 -0.73 19.73 -30.38
CA PHE A 10 -1.77 19.06 -29.60
C PHE A 10 -1.59 17.54 -29.56
N PHE A 11 -1.23 16.92 -30.69
CA PHE A 11 -0.91 15.49 -30.74
C PHE A 11 0.32 15.13 -29.89
N THR A 12 1.36 15.96 -29.89
CA THR A 12 2.55 15.70 -29.06
C THR A 12 2.24 15.75 -27.57
N ILE A 13 1.37 16.67 -27.12
CA ILE A 13 0.98 16.76 -25.71
C ILE A 13 0.18 15.53 -25.29
N ILE A 14 -0.78 15.09 -26.10
CA ILE A 14 -1.60 13.90 -25.82
C ILE A 14 -0.74 12.64 -25.79
N ALA A 15 0.20 12.48 -26.73
CA ALA A 15 1.09 11.33 -26.78
C ALA A 15 2.00 11.23 -25.55
N ASN A 16 2.54 12.36 -25.08
CA ASN A 16 3.35 12.39 -23.86
C ASN A 16 2.51 12.12 -22.61
N MET A 17 1.26 12.59 -22.57
CA MET A 17 0.34 12.28 -21.46
C MET A 17 0.02 10.77 -21.42
N TYR A 18 -0.13 10.12 -22.58
CA TYR A 18 -0.34 8.67 -22.66
C TYR A 18 0.89 7.87 -22.21
N LEU A 19 2.11 8.37 -22.42
CA LEU A 19 3.34 7.76 -21.91
C LEU A 19 3.43 7.83 -20.38
N ILE A 20 2.97 8.92 -19.77
CA ILE A 20 3.02 9.10 -18.30
C ILE A 20 1.93 8.28 -17.59
N PHE A 21 0.74 8.15 -18.18
CA PHE A 21 -0.42 7.51 -17.54
C PHE A 21 -0.82 6.14 -18.10
N GLY A 22 -0.44 5.83 -19.35
CA GLY A 22 -0.79 4.59 -20.04
C GLY A 22 0.31 3.52 -19.99
N TRP A 23 1.52 3.88 -19.52
CA TRP A 23 2.60 2.93 -19.33
C TRP A 23 2.68 2.50 -17.87
N THR A 24 1.86 1.53 -17.49
CA THR A 24 2.13 0.69 -16.31
C THR A 24 3.06 -0.44 -16.76
N PRO A 25 4.29 -0.57 -16.20
CA PRO A 25 5.12 -1.72 -16.50
C PRO A 25 4.34 -2.98 -16.11
N SER A 26 4.19 -3.90 -17.06
CA SER A 26 3.75 -5.26 -16.77
C SER A 26 4.71 -5.84 -15.74
N ILE A 27 4.25 -6.04 -14.51
CA ILE A 27 5.03 -6.64 -13.42
C ILE A 27 5.32 -8.13 -13.74
N ASN A 28 4.84 -8.67 -14.85
CA ASN A 28 4.97 -10.08 -15.19
C ASN A 28 6.27 -10.46 -15.95
N ASP A 29 7.13 -9.51 -16.31
CA ASP A 29 8.35 -9.81 -17.10
C ASP A 29 9.67 -9.47 -16.38
N ILE A 30 9.65 -9.10 -15.10
CA ILE A 30 10.86 -8.83 -14.32
C ILE A 30 10.84 -9.67 -13.05
N ALA A 31 11.74 -10.65 -12.99
CA ALA A 31 12.00 -11.61 -11.91
C ALA A 31 11.25 -12.96 -11.96
N VAL A 32 11.25 -13.62 -13.12
CA VAL A 32 11.52 -15.07 -13.13
C VAL A 32 13.04 -15.20 -13.32
N ASN A 33 13.71 -16.11 -12.61
CA ASN A 33 15.15 -16.43 -12.70
C ASN A 33 16.07 -15.80 -11.63
N SER A 34 15.74 -15.86 -10.34
CA SER A 34 16.79 -16.02 -9.32
C SER A 34 16.19 -16.41 -7.97
N TYR A 35 15.77 -17.67 -7.82
CA TYR A 35 16.04 -18.45 -6.61
C TYR A 35 15.93 -19.91 -7.01
N GLY A 36 17.10 -20.53 -7.18
CA GLY A 36 17.19 -21.97 -7.21
C GLY A 36 16.79 -22.56 -5.85
N ASN A 37 16.32 -23.80 -5.91
CA ASN A 37 16.00 -24.70 -4.81
C ASN A 37 14.55 -24.66 -4.29
N ILE A 38 13.67 -25.10 -5.17
CA ILE A 38 12.37 -25.71 -4.86
C ILE A 38 12.67 -27.09 -4.26
N ASN A 39 12.41 -27.31 -2.96
CA ASN A 39 12.03 -28.61 -2.36
C ASN A 39 11.92 -28.67 -0.82
N ASP A 40 11.78 -27.57 -0.07
CA ASP A 40 11.69 -27.67 1.41
C ASP A 40 10.66 -26.77 2.10
N ILE A 41 9.58 -26.38 1.42
CA ILE A 41 8.42 -25.83 2.12
C ILE A 41 7.28 -26.82 1.97
N LYS A 42 7.16 -27.65 3.02
CA LYS A 42 5.97 -28.43 3.36
C LYS A 42 4.73 -27.65 2.90
N SER A 43 3.91 -28.34 2.12
CA SER A 43 2.47 -28.10 2.00
C SER A 43 1.91 -27.64 3.34
N ILE A 44 1.80 -26.32 3.51
CA ILE A 44 0.91 -25.74 4.51
C ILE A 44 -0.42 -25.77 3.80
N ASP A 45 -1.28 -26.67 4.28
CA ASP A 45 -2.66 -26.79 3.88
C ASP A 45 -3.27 -25.40 3.78
N LYS A 46 -3.94 -25.14 2.64
CA LYS A 46 -4.83 -23.99 2.51
C LYS A 46 -5.99 -24.23 3.46
N GLU A 47 -5.76 -23.94 4.73
CA GLU A 47 -6.79 -23.88 5.73
C GLU A 47 -7.69 -22.71 5.33
N GLU A 48 -8.92 -23.06 4.96
CA GLU A 48 -10.02 -22.15 4.70
C GLU A 48 -10.15 -21.25 5.94
N ILE A 49 -9.65 -20.01 5.84
CA ILE A 49 -9.71 -19.04 6.95
C ILE A 49 -11.15 -18.54 7.01
N SER A 50 -12.02 -19.37 7.58
CA SER A 50 -13.36 -19.02 8.04
C SER A 50 -13.29 -18.69 9.52
N GLU A 51 -12.58 -17.63 9.86
CA GLU A 51 -12.67 -17.00 11.17
C GLU A 51 -12.51 -15.50 10.97
N GLU A 52 -13.40 -14.72 11.59
CA GLU A 52 -13.42 -13.26 11.59
C GLU A 52 -12.01 -12.74 11.95
N VAL A 53 -11.21 -12.39 10.94
CA VAL A 53 -9.77 -12.22 11.12
C VAL A 53 -9.51 -10.93 11.88
N SER A 54 -9.32 -11.05 13.19
CA SER A 54 -8.86 -9.94 14.01
C SER A 54 -7.40 -9.62 13.69
N PHE A 55 -7.11 -8.38 13.33
CA PHE A 55 -5.75 -7.88 13.39
C PHE A 55 -5.43 -7.76 14.87
N TYR A 56 -4.36 -8.42 15.31
CA TYR A 56 -3.90 -8.23 16.67
C TYR A 56 -3.37 -6.80 16.77
N PHE A 57 -4.20 -5.91 17.30
CA PHE A 57 -3.74 -4.70 17.93
C PHE A 57 -3.18 -5.12 19.27
N ASN A 58 -1.97 -4.66 19.61
CA ASN A 58 -1.56 -4.75 21.00
C ASN A 58 -2.64 -4.04 21.85
N PRO A 59 -3.42 -4.75 22.69
CA PRO A 59 -4.66 -4.22 23.25
C PRO A 59 -4.44 -2.95 24.08
N ASP A 60 -3.27 -2.89 24.72
CA ASP A 60 -2.87 -1.84 25.65
C ASP A 60 -2.42 -0.55 24.94
N GLU A 61 -2.15 -0.62 23.63
CA GLU A 61 -1.23 0.32 23.01
C GLU A 61 -1.60 0.54 21.53
N GLY A 62 -2.47 1.53 21.26
CA GLY A 62 -2.86 1.90 19.90
C GLY A 62 -1.75 2.66 19.14
N ILE A 63 -2.13 3.52 18.19
CA ILE A 63 -1.18 4.49 17.59
C ILE A 63 -0.48 5.35 18.65
N GLU A 64 -1.12 5.55 19.80
CA GLU A 64 -0.57 6.28 20.96
C GLU A 64 0.64 5.60 21.61
N ALA A 65 0.91 4.34 21.29
CA ALA A 65 2.08 3.61 21.77
C ALA A 65 3.33 3.79 20.92
N LEU A 66 3.18 4.40 19.74
CA LEU A 66 4.32 4.79 18.94
C LEU A 66 5.09 5.88 19.68
N GLU A 67 6.42 5.81 19.64
CA GLU A 67 7.26 6.92 20.08
C GLU A 67 6.92 8.18 19.28
N GLU A 68 7.13 9.36 19.87
CA GLU A 68 6.83 10.63 19.21
C GLU A 68 7.56 10.78 17.87
N SER A 69 8.80 10.28 17.79
CA SER A 69 9.63 10.21 16.58
C SER A 69 9.00 9.34 15.49
N ASP A 70 8.54 8.13 15.85
CA ASP A 70 7.86 7.20 14.95
C ASP A 70 6.54 7.81 14.43
N PHE A 71 5.79 8.45 15.33
CA PHE A 71 4.55 9.13 14.97
C PHE A 71 4.81 10.29 14.00
N GLU A 72 5.82 11.12 14.26
CA GLU A 72 6.19 12.22 13.38
C GLU A 72 6.68 11.72 12.01
N GLU A 73 7.41 10.61 11.99
CA GLU A 73 7.88 9.96 10.77
C GLU A 73 6.71 9.47 9.90
N VAL A 74 5.74 8.78 10.49
CA VAL A 74 4.51 8.37 9.79
C VAL A 74 3.76 9.59 9.29
N ASN A 75 3.52 10.59 10.15
CA ASN A 75 2.76 11.78 9.77
C ASN A 75 3.44 12.57 8.65
N THR A 76 4.76 12.69 8.68
CA THR A 76 5.54 13.38 7.64
C THR A 76 5.53 12.62 6.32
N THR A 77 5.58 11.29 6.37
CA THR A 77 5.48 10.45 5.17
C THR A 77 4.07 10.55 4.56
N LEU A 78 3.04 10.54 5.40
CA LEU A 78 1.64 10.65 4.98
C LEU A 78 1.25 12.04 4.45
N LYS A 79 1.96 13.14 4.78
CA LYS A 79 1.70 14.49 4.24
C LYS A 79 1.72 14.57 2.70
N ARG A 80 2.27 13.56 2.02
CA ARG A 80 2.27 13.45 0.55
C ARG A 80 0.90 13.04 -0.01
N LEU A 81 0.02 12.50 0.84
CA LEU A 81 -1.34 12.11 0.48
C LEU A 81 -2.29 13.31 0.45
N SER A 82 -3.45 13.14 -0.18
CA SER A 82 -4.48 14.18 -0.18
C SER A 82 -5.11 14.36 1.20
N THR A 83 -5.74 15.52 1.44
CA THR A 83 -6.47 15.78 2.71
C THR A 83 -7.56 14.74 2.97
N SER A 84 -8.20 14.23 1.91
CA SER A 84 -9.21 13.16 2.03
C SER A 84 -8.59 11.82 2.44
N ASP A 85 -7.37 11.53 1.99
CA ASP A 85 -6.67 10.30 2.35
C ASP A 85 -6.15 10.37 3.80
N LEU A 86 -5.73 11.55 4.25
CA LEU A 86 -5.32 11.82 5.63
C LEU A 86 -6.46 11.66 6.65
N SER A 87 -7.73 11.75 6.22
CA SER A 87 -8.85 11.45 7.12
C SER A 87 -8.84 9.99 7.56
N LYS A 88 -8.39 9.06 6.69
CA LYS A 88 -8.29 7.62 6.99
C LYS A 88 -7.24 7.32 8.05
N TRP A 89 -6.12 8.04 8.02
CA TRP A 89 -5.14 7.98 9.11
C TRP A 89 -5.72 8.47 10.44
N SER A 90 -6.49 9.56 10.40
CA SER A 90 -7.16 10.10 11.59
C SER A 90 -8.24 9.17 12.14
N GLU A 91 -8.96 8.48 11.26
CA GLU A 91 -9.96 7.45 11.61
C GLU A 91 -9.29 6.26 12.31
N LEU A 92 -8.15 5.79 11.80
CA LEU A 92 -7.37 4.71 12.40
C LEU A 92 -6.82 5.09 13.78
N LYS A 93 -6.39 6.34 13.96
CA LYS A 93 -5.93 6.86 15.26
C LYS A 93 -7.02 6.76 16.34
N ASN A 94 -8.27 7.01 15.97
CA ASN A 94 -9.36 7.14 16.92
C ASN A 94 -10.19 5.86 17.10
N ASP A 95 -10.05 4.87 16.22
CA ASP A 95 -10.88 3.67 16.23
C ASP A 95 -10.10 2.44 15.71
N LYS A 96 -9.88 1.49 16.62
CA LYS A 96 -9.11 0.26 16.39
C LYS A 96 -9.98 -0.82 15.72
N ASN A 97 -10.58 -0.48 14.59
CA ASN A 97 -11.40 -1.40 13.79
C ASN A 97 -10.57 -2.01 12.65
N ASN A 98 -10.69 -3.32 12.47
CA ASN A 98 -10.03 -4.04 11.38
C ASN A 98 -10.34 -3.47 10.00
N ASP A 99 -11.58 -3.04 9.76
CA ASP A 99 -11.98 -2.44 8.49
C ASP A 99 -11.19 -1.16 8.22
N LYS A 100 -10.93 -0.35 9.27
CA LYS A 100 -10.17 0.90 9.16
C LYS A 100 -8.69 0.65 8.91
N VAL A 101 -8.11 -0.38 9.54
CA VAL A 101 -6.74 -0.84 9.23
C VAL A 101 -6.67 -1.23 7.76
N MET A 102 -7.59 -2.07 7.32
CA MET A 102 -7.60 -2.58 5.96
C MET A 102 -7.81 -1.46 4.94
N GLU A 103 -8.74 -0.54 5.17
CA GLU A 103 -8.94 0.64 4.32
C GLU A 103 -7.70 1.51 4.24
N PHE A 104 -7.04 1.78 5.38
CA PHE A 104 -5.83 2.57 5.43
C PHE A 104 -4.69 1.91 4.65
N PHE A 105 -4.41 0.62 4.91
CA PHE A 105 -3.35 -0.11 4.23
C PHE A 105 -3.63 -0.28 2.72
N LYS A 106 -4.88 -0.54 2.31
CA LYS A 106 -5.29 -0.52 0.89
C LYS A 106 -5.01 0.83 0.24
N LEU A 107 -5.30 1.91 0.95
CA LEU A 107 -5.09 3.27 0.45
C LEU A 107 -3.60 3.55 0.23
N ILE A 108 -2.77 3.35 1.26
CA ILE A 108 -1.35 3.70 1.17
C ILE A 108 -0.61 2.81 0.16
N LYS A 109 -0.95 1.52 0.07
CA LYS A 109 -0.39 0.60 -0.94
C LYS A 109 -0.71 1.04 -2.37
N LYS A 110 -1.88 1.65 -2.58
CA LYS A 110 -2.31 2.16 -3.90
C LYS A 110 -1.72 3.52 -4.25
N ARG A 111 -1.47 4.37 -3.25
CA ARG A 111 -1.16 5.81 -3.46
C ARG A 111 0.31 6.16 -3.30
N MET A 112 1.06 5.37 -2.52
CA MET A 112 2.44 5.69 -2.15
C MET A 112 3.44 4.88 -2.98
N THR A 113 4.70 5.29 -2.96
CA THR A 113 5.79 4.49 -3.50
C THR A 113 6.02 3.26 -2.63
N SER A 114 6.64 2.22 -3.19
CA SER A 114 7.00 1.01 -2.42
C SER A 114 7.85 1.37 -1.20
N ASP A 115 8.80 2.30 -1.34
CA ASP A 115 9.68 2.72 -0.25
C ASP A 115 8.90 3.41 0.88
N ASP A 116 8.00 4.34 0.55
CA ASP A 116 7.18 5.03 1.55
C ASP A 116 6.18 4.06 2.22
N TYR A 117 5.64 3.11 1.46
CA TYR A 117 4.75 2.08 1.96
C TYR A 117 5.46 1.18 2.97
N GLU A 118 6.61 0.62 2.60
CA GLU A 118 7.42 -0.24 3.49
C GLU A 118 7.88 0.51 4.74
N LYS A 119 8.18 1.80 4.60
CA LYS A 119 8.52 2.67 5.72
C LYS A 119 7.37 2.80 6.72
N ILE A 120 6.16 3.12 6.24
CA ILE A 120 4.98 3.23 7.11
C ILE A 120 4.63 1.88 7.74
N LYS A 121 4.71 0.80 6.95
CA LYS A 121 4.52 -0.57 7.41
C LYS A 121 5.50 -0.95 8.52
N SER A 122 6.78 -0.61 8.39
CA SER A 122 7.79 -0.90 9.42
C SER A 122 7.49 -0.19 10.74
N VAL A 123 6.94 1.03 10.71
CA VAL A 123 6.62 1.77 11.93
C VAL A 123 5.32 1.26 12.55
N ILE A 124 4.26 1.13 11.75
CA ILE A 124 2.95 0.64 12.22
C ILE A 124 3.02 -0.85 12.63
N GLY A 125 3.93 -1.63 12.04
CA GLY A 125 4.21 -3.02 12.41
C GLY A 125 4.66 -3.22 13.85
N LYS A 126 5.06 -2.15 14.54
CA LYS A 126 5.36 -2.16 15.98
C LYS A 126 4.10 -2.34 16.84
N ILE A 127 2.94 -1.97 16.32
CA ILE A 127 1.67 -1.88 17.07
C ILE A 127 0.53 -2.73 16.48
N ILE A 128 0.66 -3.13 15.20
CA ILE A 128 -0.31 -3.95 14.47
C ILE A 128 0.43 -5.12 13.83
N ASP A 129 -0.19 -6.31 13.81
CA ASP A 129 0.25 -7.46 12.98
C ASP A 129 0.05 -7.16 11.48
N VAL A 130 1.02 -6.47 10.88
CA VAL A 130 0.94 -6.06 9.46
C VAL A 130 1.13 -7.25 8.52
N ASP A 131 1.79 -8.33 8.94
CA ASP A 131 1.91 -9.53 8.10
C ASP A 131 0.53 -10.15 7.82
N ARG A 132 -0.34 -10.18 8.84
CA ARG A 132 -1.74 -10.59 8.67
C ARG A 132 -2.54 -9.64 7.78
N VAL A 133 -2.24 -8.34 7.83
CA VAL A 133 -2.84 -7.34 6.91
C VAL A 133 -2.43 -7.63 5.47
N GLU A 134 -1.15 -7.94 5.21
CA GLU A 134 -0.65 -8.24 3.86
C GLU A 134 -1.30 -9.50 3.28
N VAL A 135 -1.38 -10.59 4.05
CA VAL A 135 -2.05 -11.82 3.62
C VAL A 135 -3.50 -11.53 3.21
N GLN A 136 -4.21 -10.71 3.98
CA GLN A 136 -5.58 -10.33 3.62
C GLN A 136 -5.67 -9.37 2.44
N LEU A 137 -4.70 -8.47 2.27
CA LEU A 137 -4.64 -7.61 1.09
C LEU A 137 -4.52 -8.47 -0.15
N GLU A 138 -3.55 -9.38 -0.18
CA GLU A 138 -3.31 -10.28 -1.32
C GLU A 138 -4.52 -11.14 -1.66
N ASN A 139 -5.20 -11.69 -0.65
CA ASN A 139 -6.41 -12.51 -0.85
C ASN A 139 -7.63 -11.72 -1.35
N ASN A 140 -7.72 -10.42 -1.05
CA ASN A 140 -8.81 -9.54 -1.53
C ASN A 140 -8.57 -8.97 -2.94
N TYR A 141 -7.41 -9.24 -3.55
CA TYR A 141 -7.10 -8.89 -4.95
C TYR A 141 -7.24 -10.09 -5.91
N VAL A 142 -7.69 -11.26 -5.43
CA VAL A 142 -8.09 -12.44 -6.21
C VAL A 142 -9.61 -12.43 -6.46
#